data_AF-A0A7X7BZD5-F1
#
_entry.id   AF-A0A7X7BZD5-F1
#
_cell.length_a   1.000
_cell.length_b   1.000
_cell.length_c   1.000
_cell.angle_alpha   90.00
_cell.angle_beta   90.00
_cell.angle_gamma   90.00
#
_symmetry.space_group_name_H-M   'P 1'
#
loop_
_entity.id
_entity.type
_entity.pdbx_description
1 polymer ?
#
loop_
_entity_poly.entity_id
_entity_poly.type
_entity_poly.pdbx_seq_one_letter_code
_entity_poly.pdbx_strand_id
1 'polypeptide(L)' 'MKSSNVRPVELERINNAALAKSFIDSQIISLREQIGSKKVLLALSGGVDSSVVAALLIKAIGRQLVCVHVNHGLLR' A
#
# COMPACT_ATOMS: atom_id res chain seq x y z
N MET A 1 2.56 -14.44 17.59
CA MET A 1 2.91 -13.48 16.52
C MET A 1 2.35 -12.12 16.94
N LYS A 2 3.19 -11.16 17.37
CA LYS A 2 2.70 -9.87 17.88
C LYS A 2 2.15 -9.02 16.73
N SER A 3 0.87 -9.20 16.39
CA SER A 3 0.11 -8.20 15.65
C SER A 3 -0.59 -7.31 16.67
N SER A 4 0.14 -6.36 17.24
CA SER A 4 -0.52 -5.23 17.90
C SER A 4 -1.03 -4.32 16.79
N ASN A 5 -2.34 -4.17 16.66
CA ASN A 5 -2.98 -3.22 15.74
C ASN A 5 -2.81 -1.77 16.26
N VAL A 6 -1.61 -1.47 16.78
CA VAL A 6 -1.21 -0.26 17.45
C VAL A 6 -0.08 0.31 16.62
N ARG A 7 -0.16 1.63 16.34
CA ARG A 7 0.91 2.36 15.67
C ARG A 7 2.24 2.12 16.42
N PRO A 8 3.30 1.67 15.73
CA PRO A 8 4.64 1.58 16.31
C PRO A 8 5.09 2.91 16.91
N VAL A 9 5.75 2.86 18.07
CA VAL A 9 6.18 4.06 18.80
C VAL A 9 7.27 4.81 18.03
N GLU A 10 8.03 4.08 17.21
CA GLU A 10 9.12 4.59 16.37
C GLU A 10 8.61 5.31 15.11
N LEU A 11 7.32 5.18 14.77
CA LEU A 11 6.76 5.81 13.58
C LEU A 11 6.43 7.28 13.85
N GLU A 12 7.29 8.16 13.32
CA GLU A 12 7.08 9.59 13.36
C GLU A 12 5.77 10.01 12.67
N ARG A 13 5.13 11.06 13.21
CA ARG A 13 3.93 11.63 12.60
C ARG A 13 4.31 12.32 11.29
N ILE A 14 3.85 11.77 10.17
CA ILE A 14 3.96 12.40 8.85
C ILE A 14 3.13 13.69 8.85
N ASN A 15 3.80 14.84 8.85
CA ASN A 15 3.19 16.17 8.88
C ASN A 15 3.67 17.09 7.74
N ASN A 16 4.56 16.59 6.87
CA ASN A 16 5.10 17.34 5.75
C ASN A 16 5.47 16.39 4.59
N ALA A 17 5.72 16.96 3.41
CA ALA A 17 6.00 16.20 2.20
C ALA A 17 7.33 15.42 2.24
N ALA A 18 8.35 15.93 2.94
CA ALA A 18 9.64 15.27 3.05
C ALA A 18 9.55 13.97 3.86
N LEU A 19 8.83 14.00 5.00
CA LEU A 19 8.54 12.82 5.81
C LEU A 19 7.67 11.81 5.04
N ALA A 20 6.66 12.29 4.30
CA ALA A 20 5.83 11.43 3.47
C ALA A 20 6.66 10.71 2.39
N LYS A 21 7.57 11.44 1.73
CA LYS A 21 8.47 10.89 0.72
C LYS A 21 9.40 9.83 1.32
N SER A 22 10.03 10.12 2.47
CA SER A 22 10.89 9.16 3.17
C SER A 22 10.15 7.87 3.52
N PHE A 23 8.93 8.00 4.06
CA PHE A 23 8.07 6.85 4.33
C PHE A 23 7.77 6.05 3.07
N ILE A 24 7.30 6.69 1.99
CA ILE A 24 6.99 6.03 0.72
C ILE A 24 8.22 5.30 0.16
N ASP A 25 9.40 5.93 0.16
CA ASP A 25 10.64 5.35 -0.36
C ASP A 25 11.04 4.09 0.44
N SER A 26 10.95 4.15 1.78
CA SER A 26 11.22 2.98 2.64
C SER A 26 10.21 1.83 2.43
N GLN A 27 8.92 2.15 2.29
CA GLN A 27 7.90 1.13 2.06
C GLN A 27 8.06 0.46 0.71
N ILE A 28 8.43 1.22 -0.34
CA ILE A 28 8.69 0.65 -1.66
C ILE A 28 9.82 -0.39 -1.62
N ILE A 29 10.90 -0.11 -0.88
CA ILE A 29 12.02 -1.06 -0.71
C ILE A 29 11.54 -2.32 0.01
N SER A 30 10.90 -2.16 1.16
CA SER A 30 10.38 -3.28 1.96
C SER A 30 9.40 -4.15 1.17
N LEU A 31 8.49 -3.54 0.40
CA LEU A 31 7.54 -4.25 -0.45
C LEU A 31 8.23 -5.05 -1.55
N ARG A 32 9.25 -4.48 -2.21
CA ARG A 32 10.01 -5.19 -3.25
C ARG A 32 10.72 -6.41 -2.69
N GLU A 33 11.36 -6.28 -1.52
CA GLU A 33 12.02 -7.38 -0.82
C GLU A 33 11.03 -8.47 -0.40
N GLN A 34 9.90 -8.08 0.18
CA GLN A 34 8.88 -9.03 0.66
C GLN A 34 8.19 -9.79 -0.49
N ILE A 35 7.91 -9.10 -1.61
CA ILE A 35 7.15 -9.68 -2.74
C ILE A 35 8.08 -10.46 -3.67
N GLY A 36 9.28 -9.96 -3.93
CA GLY A 36 10.22 -10.53 -4.90
C GLY A 36 9.60 -10.60 -6.30
N SER A 37 9.64 -11.79 -6.92
CA SER A 37 9.12 -12.04 -8.27
C SER A 37 7.65 -12.48 -8.32
N LYS A 38 6.95 -12.53 -7.17
CA LYS A 38 5.56 -13.01 -7.10
C LYS A 38 4.59 -11.98 -7.70
N LYS A 39 3.44 -12.46 -8.16
CA LYS A 39 2.30 -11.60 -8.52
C LYS A 39 1.49 -11.25 -7.27
N VAL A 40 0.88 -10.06 -7.26
CA VAL A 40 0.02 -9.58 -6.17
C VAL A 40 -1.37 -9.32 -6.72
N LEU A 41 -2.39 -9.82 -6.02
CA LEU A 41 -3.79 -9.53 -6.29
C LEU A 41 -4.31 -8.53 -5.24
N LEU A 42 -4.89 -7.42 -5.67
CA LEU A 42 -5.49 -6.41 -4.80
C LEU A 42 -6.97 -6.26 -5.13
N ALA A 43 -7.83 -6.50 -4.13
CA ALA A 43 -9.23 -6.10 -4.22
C ALA A 43 -9.35 -4.59 -3.98
N LEU A 44 -9.77 -3.85 -5.01
CA LEU A 44 -9.89 -2.40 -4.99
C LEU A 44 -11.34 -2.03 -4.68
N SER A 45 -11.60 -1.47 -3.49
CA SER A 45 -12.96 -1.11 -3.07
C SER A 45 -13.43 0.26 -3.57
N GLY A 46 -12.49 1.11 -4.03
CA GLY A 46 -12.75 2.52 -4.34
C GLY A 46 -12.57 3.44 -3.13
N GLY A 47 -12.32 2.89 -1.93
CA GLY A 47 -11.93 3.66 -0.76
C GLY A 47 -10.49 4.16 -0.81
N VAL A 48 -10.18 5.19 -0.02
CA VAL A 48 -8.86 5.86 0.01
C VAL A 48 -7.75 4.86 0.33
N ASP A 49 -7.93 4.01 1.34
CA ASP A 49 -6.88 3.08 1.77
C ASP A 49 -6.47 2.11 0.65
N SER A 50 -7.45 1.44 0.03
CA SER A 50 -7.19 0.50 -1.06
C SER A 50 -6.58 1.19 -2.29
N SER A 51 -6.94 2.45 -2.54
CA SER A 51 -6.43 3.23 -3.67
C SER A 51 -4.99 3.67 -3.43
N VAL A 52 -4.65 4.09 -2.21
CA VAL A 52 -3.28 4.44 -1.82
C VAL A 52 -2.39 3.21 -1.85
N VAL A 53 -2.87 2.07 -1.35
CA VAL A 53 -2.16 0.77 -1.44
C VAL A 53 -1.92 0.39 -2.91
N ALA A 54 -2.92 0.54 -3.77
CA ALA A 54 -2.76 0.27 -5.21
C ALA A 54 -1.66 1.16 -5.81
N ALA A 55 -1.70 2.47 -5.55
CA ALA A 55 -0.68 3.40 -6.04
C ALA A 55 0.73 3.05 -5.54
N LEU A 56 0.87 2.64 -4.28
CA LEU A 56 2.15 2.23 -3.70
C LEU A 56 2.68 0.94 -4.34
N LEU A 57 1.81 -0.07 -4.53
CA LEU A 57 2.17 -1.33 -5.18
C LEU A 57 2.51 -1.12 -6.67
N ILE A 58 1.81 -0.24 -7.39
CA ILE A 58 2.18 0.11 -8.77
C ILE A 58 3.60 0.67 -8.81
N LYS A 59 3.95 1.59 -7.89
CA LYS A 59 5.32 2.14 -7.79
C LYS A 59 6.36 1.08 -7.42
N ALA A 60 6.00 0.13 -6.54
CA ALA A 60 6.92 -0.90 -6.08
C ALA A 60 7.17 -1.99 -7.13
N ILE A 61 6.12 -2.58 -7.70
CA ILE A 61 6.18 -3.85 -8.45
C ILE A 61 5.52 -3.80 -9.83
N GLY A 62 4.93 -2.67 -10.22
CA GLY A 62 4.38 -2.43 -11.56
C GLY A 62 3.47 -3.55 -12.06
N ARG A 63 3.88 -4.23 -13.15
CA ARG A 63 3.11 -5.27 -13.85
C ARG A 63 2.87 -6.56 -13.03
N GLN A 64 3.52 -6.72 -11.87
CA GLN A 64 3.24 -7.83 -10.97
C GLN A 64 1.90 -7.66 -10.22
N LEU A 65 1.37 -6.44 -10.16
CA LEU A 65 0.10 -6.14 -9.52
C LEU A 65 -1.08 -6.35 -10.46
N VAL A 66 -2.10 -7.05 -9.99
CA VAL A 66 -3.42 -7.15 -10.59
C VAL A 66 -4.44 -6.57 -9.62
N CYS A 67 -5.13 -5.52 -10.04
CA CYS A 67 -6.22 -4.93 -9.26
C CYS A 67 -7.57 -5.47 -9.76
N VAL A 68 -8.44 -5.87 -8.84
CA VAL A 68 -9.82 -6.27 -9.12
C VAL A 68 -10.74 -5.30 -8.42
N HIS A 69 -11.49 -4.53 -9.21
CA HIS A 69 -12.57 -3.69 -8.70
C HIS A 69 -13.91 -4.36 -9.00
N VAL A 70 -14.75 -4.51 -7.97
CA VAL A 70 -16.09 -5.09 -8.11
C VAL A 70 -17.10 -3.98 -7.92
N ASN A 71 -17.75 -3.58 -9.00
CA ASN A 71 -18.94 -2.74 -8.92
C ASN A 71 -20.15 -3.64 -8.60
N HIS A 72 -20.64 -3.55 -7.36
CA HIS A 72 -21.82 -4.28 -6.89
C HIS A 72 -23.14 -3.55 -7.16
N GLY A 73 -23.12 -2.43 -7.90
CA GLY A 73 -24.32 -1.67 -8.26
C GLY A 73 -24.86 -0.73 -7.18
N LEU A 74 -24.16 -0.56 -6.05
CA LEU A 74 -24.54 0.34 -4.94
C LEU A 74 -23.44 1.38 -4.64
N LEU A 75 -22.55 1.62 -5.58
CA LEU A 75 -21.56 2.69 -5.47
C LEU A 75 -22.24 4.06 -5.62
N ARG A 76 -21.66 5.10 -5.01
CA ARG A 76 -22.16 6.48 -5.07
C ARG A 76 -21.81 7.17 -6.38
#